data_AF-A0A917HUG9-F1
#
_entry.id   AF-A0A917HUG9-F1
#
_cell.length_a   1.000
_cell.length_b   1.000
_cell.length_c   1.000
_cell.angle_alpha   90.00
_cell.angle_beta   90.00
_cell.angle_gamma   90.00
#
_symmetry.space_group_name_H-M   'P 1'
#
loop_
_entity.id
_entity.type
_entity.pdbx_description
1 polymer ?
#
loop_
_entity_poly.entity_id
_entity_poly.type
_entity_poly.pdbx_seq_one_letter_code
_entity_poly.pdbx_strand_id
1 'polypeptide(L)' 'MLEYIKKKVADEDPALTELSQPRLLKNFHCFAEAAMSLVHRRHCSAQEAGRLRAWLIEAAYGLTTPGTNEPHRKGKANAD' A
#
# COMPACT_ATOMS: atom_id res chain seq x y z
N MET A 1 -0.17 -4.60 5.81
CA MET A 1 0.48 -3.80 4.76
C MET A 1 2.00 -3.94 4.77
N LEU A 2 2.73 -3.63 5.85
CA LEU A 2 4.19 -3.84 5.88
C LEU A 2 4.60 -5.30 5.59
N GLU A 3 3.97 -6.28 6.26
CA GLU A 3 4.21 -7.70 5.97
C GLU A 3 3.90 -8.08 4.52
N TYR A 4 2.87 -7.48 3.93
CA TYR A 4 2.51 -7.70 2.52
C TYR A 4 3.60 -7.15 1.59
N ILE A 5 4.05 -5.91 1.80
CA ILE A 5 5.14 -5.29 1.01
C ILE A 5 6.42 -6.12 1.16
N LYS A 6 6.79 -6.49 2.39
CA LYS A 6 7.95 -7.33 2.68
C LYS A 6 7.89 -8.66 1.91
N LYS A 7 6.74 -9.33 1.93
CA LYS A 7 6.53 -10.57 1.18
C LYS A 7 6.71 -10.34 -0.32
N LYS A 8 6.11 -9.30 -0.89
CA LYS A 8 6.22 -8.99 -2.33
C LYS A 8 7.64 -8.67 -2.78
N VAL A 9 8.43 -8.01 -1.93
CA VAL A 9 9.86 -7.79 -2.17
C VAL A 9 10.63 -9.11 -2.15
N ALA A 10 10.36 -9.97 -1.16
CA ALA A 10 11.02 -11.28 -1.04
C ALA A 10 10.66 -12.24 -2.20
N ASP A 11 9.44 -12.11 -2.72
CA ASP A 11 8.95 -12.87 -3.88
C ASP A 11 9.44 -12.28 -5.23
N GLU A 12 10.22 -11.19 -5.21
CA GLU A 12 10.68 -10.46 -6.41
C GLU A 12 9.52 -10.13 -7.38
N ASP A 13 8.40 -9.64 -6.83
CA ASP A 13 7.20 -9.38 -7.62
C ASP A 13 7.51 -8.51 -8.86
N PRO A 14 7.10 -8.91 -10.07
CA PRO A 14 7.37 -8.16 -11.30
C PRO A 14 6.96 -6.68 -11.21
N ALA A 15 5.86 -6.40 -10.51
CA ALA A 15 5.37 -5.04 -10.32
C ALA A 15 6.32 -4.14 -9.50
N LEU A 16 7.31 -4.74 -8.80
CA LEU A 16 8.42 -4.05 -8.15
C LEU A 16 9.68 -4.05 -9.02
N THR A 17 10.05 -5.19 -9.62
CA THR A 17 11.29 -5.30 -10.39
C THR A 17 11.27 -4.46 -11.67
N GLU A 18 10.09 -4.19 -12.22
CA GLU A 18 9.90 -3.31 -13.39
C GLU A 18 9.90 -1.81 -13.02
N LEU A 19 9.89 -1.45 -11.74
CA LEU A 19 9.97 -0.06 -11.31
C LEU A 19 11.37 0.52 -11.53
N SER A 20 11.43 1.81 -11.84
CA SER A 20 12.71 2.53 -11.88
C SER A 20 13.39 2.56 -10.52
N GLN A 21 14.72 2.58 -10.50
CA GLN A 21 15.51 2.64 -9.26
C GLN A 21 15.12 3.83 -8.34
N PRO A 22 14.88 5.07 -8.85
CA PRO A 22 14.39 6.16 -8.00
C PRO A 22 13.03 5.87 -7.33
N ARG A 23 12.13 5.15 -8.02
CA ARG A 23 10.84 4.76 -7.44
C ARG A 23 11.01 3.70 -6.36
N LEU A 24 11.88 2.71 -6.57
CA LEU A 24 12.22 1.71 -5.56
C LEU A 24 12.81 2.34 -4.29
N LEU A 25 13.74 3.30 -4.44
CA LEU A 25 14.30 4.04 -3.30
C LEU A 25 13.21 4.80 -2.54
N LYS A 26 12.25 5.42 -3.24
CA LYS A 26 11.11 6.08 -2.61
C LYS A 26 10.21 5.09 -1.86
N ASN A 27 9.90 3.94 -2.46
CA ASN A 27 9.11 2.89 -1.81
C ASN A 27 9.79 2.42 -0.52
N PHE A 28 11.11 2.16 -0.58
CA PHE A 28 11.89 1.74 0.59
C PHE A 28 11.94 2.82 1.67
N HIS A 29 12.15 4.08 1.32
CA HIS A 29 12.16 5.18 2.28
C HIS A 29 10.81 5.28 3.02
N CYS A 30 9.68 5.24 2.30
CA CYS A 30 8.36 5.25 2.92
C CYS A 30 8.10 3.99 3.77
N PHE A 31 8.57 2.81 3.35
CA PHE A 31 8.49 1.59 4.14
C PHE A 31 9.24 1.72 5.46
N ALA A 32 10.47 2.25 5.42
CA ALA A 32 11.30 2.47 6.60
C ALA A 32 10.68 3.47 7.58
N GLU A 33 10.17 4.61 7.09
CA GLU A 33 9.49 5.60 7.91
C GLU A 33 8.24 5.02 8.61
N ALA A 34 7.44 4.24 7.86
CA ALA A 34 6.28 3.55 8.42
C ALA A 34 6.67 2.52 9.49
N ALA A 35 7.71 1.72 9.25
CA ALA A 35 8.19 0.72 10.19
C ALA A 35 8.75 1.37 11.47
N MET A 36 9.62 2.38 11.33
CA MET A 36 10.20 3.11 12.45
C MET A 36 9.14 3.83 13.28
N SER A 37 8.12 4.38 12.63
CA SER A 37 6.97 5.00 13.32
C SER A 37 6.12 4.01 14.11
N LEU A 38 6.17 2.71 13.79
CA LEU A 38 5.50 1.68 14.58
C LEU A 38 6.37 1.20 15.75
N VAL A 39 7.69 1.10 15.54
CA VAL A 39 8.65 0.70 16.58
C VAL A 39 8.73 1.73 17.71
N HIS A 40 8.70 3.03 17.38
CA HIS A 40 8.89 4.10 18.36
C HIS A 40 7.60 4.57 19.08
N ARG A 41 6.46 3.88 18.93
CA ARG A 41 5.17 4.39 19.39
C ARG A 41 5.00 4.35 20.91
N ARG A 42 4.83 5.54 21.52
CA ARG A 42 4.36 5.72 22.90
C ARG A 42 2.90 6.20 22.98
N HIS A 43 2.41 7.02 22.04
CA HIS A 43 0.99 7.39 21.87
C HIS A 43 0.72 7.76 20.40
N CYS A 44 -0.44 7.37 19.83
CA CYS A 44 -0.73 7.58 18.41
C CYS A 44 -1.80 8.66 18.25
N SER A 45 -1.42 9.85 17.80
CA SER A 45 -2.38 10.88 17.39
C SER A 45 -3.05 10.52 16.05
N ALA A 46 -4.24 11.09 15.79
CA ALA A 46 -4.94 10.92 14.52
C ALA A 46 -4.09 11.41 13.32
N GLN A 47 -3.27 12.44 13.52
CA GLN A 47 -2.36 12.97 12.51
C GLN A 47 -1.24 11.97 12.16
N GLU A 48 -0.66 11.31 13.17
CA GLU A 48 0.35 10.26 12.95
C GLU A 48 -0.25 9.02 12.30
N ALA A 49 -1.50 8.69 12.59
CA ALA A 49 -2.22 7.64 11.88
C ALA A 49 -2.43 7.99 10.40
N GLY A 50 -2.73 9.26 10.08
CA GLY A 50 -2.82 9.75 8.70
C GLY A 50 -1.50 9.64 7.94
N ARG A 51 -0.41 10.14 8.54
CA ARG A 51 0.95 10.04 7.96
C ARG A 51 1.38 8.59 7.75
N LEU A 52 1.12 7.72 8.72
CA LEU A 52 1.42 6.29 8.61
C LEU A 52 0.70 5.67 7.42
N ARG A 53 -0.59 5.96 7.22
CA ARG A 53 -1.33 5.46 6.06
C ARG A 53 -0.75 5.96 4.74
N ALA A 54 -0.37 7.24 4.66
CA ALA A 54 0.24 7.80 3.46
C ALA A 54 1.57 7.12 3.10
N TRP A 55 2.46 6.92 4.09
CA TRP A 55 3.70 6.18 3.87
C TRP A 55 3.46 4.74 3.42
N LEU A 56 2.48 4.05 3.99
CA LEU A 56 2.16 2.68 3.59
C LEU A 56 1.64 2.59 2.15
N ILE A 57 0.85 3.57 1.71
CA ILE A 57 0.37 3.64 0.33
C ILE A 57 1.53 3.91 -0.63
N GLU A 58 2.39 4.87 -0.32
CA GLU A 58 3.57 5.15 -1.15
C GLU A 58 4.56 3.99 -1.17
N ALA A 59 4.77 3.30 -0.05
CA ALA A 59 5.61 2.11 0.02
C ALA A 59 5.06 0.93 -0.81
N ALA A 60 3.74 0.86 -0.98
CA ALA A 60 3.06 -0.18 -1.75
C ALA A 60 2.82 0.22 -3.23
N TYR A 61 3.39 1.33 -3.70
CA TYR A 61 3.25 1.74 -5.10
C TYR A 61 3.74 0.64 -6.06
N GLY A 62 2.91 0.31 -7.04
CA GLY A 62 3.10 -0.83 -7.96
C GLY A 62 2.39 -2.11 -7.49
N LEU A 63 2.18 -2.29 -6.18
CA LEU A 63 1.57 -3.51 -5.62
C LEU A 63 0.07 -3.39 -5.41
N THR A 64 -0.40 -2.21 -5.01
CA THR A 64 -1.83 -1.94 -4.85
C THR A 64 -2.35 -1.28 -6.11
N THR A 65 -3.14 -1.99 -6.89
CA THR A 65 -4.05 -1.32 -7.82
C THR A 65 -5.02 -0.47 -6.96
N PRO A 66 -5.20 0.83 -7.24
CA PRO A 66 -6.33 1.53 -6.66
C PRO A 66 -7.55 0.77 -7.15
N GLY A 67 -8.21 0.07 -6.23
CA GLY A 67 -9.28 -0.85 -6.56
C GLY A 67 -10.26 -0.18 -7.50
N THR A 68 -10.57 -0.89 -8.58
CA THR A 68 -11.85 -0.82 -9.26
C THR A 68 -12.93 -0.73 -8.18
N ASN A 69 -13.42 0.48 -7.92
CA ASN A 69 -14.71 0.70 -7.30
C ASN A 69 -15.74 0.24 -8.33
N GLU A 70 -15.85 -1.07 -8.56
CA GLU A 70 -16.97 -1.61 -9.31
C GLU A 70 -18.21 -1.45 -8.43
N PRO A 71 -19.22 -0.67 -8.85
CA PRO A 71 -20.45 -0.51 -8.10
C PRO A 71 -21.21 -1.84 -8.14
N HIS A 72 -21.16 -2.62 -7.06
CA HIS A 72 -21.96 -3.83 -6.94
C HIS A 72 -23.46 -3.47 -6.78
N ARG A 73 -24.15 -3.46 -7.93
CA ARG A 73 -25.39 -4.20 -8.23
C ARG A 73 -26.69 -3.86 -7.47
N LYS A 74 -27.67 -3.35 -8.23
CA LYS A 74 -29.11 -3.73 -8.19
C LYS A 74 -29.59 -3.72 -9.65
N GLY A 75 -30.30 -4.68 -10.23
CA GLY A 75 -30.92 -5.94 -9.83
C GLY A 75 -31.60 -6.49 -11.11
N LYS A 76 -31.69 -7.81 -11.25
CA LYS A 76 -32.38 -8.47 -12.37
C LYS A 76 -33.90 -8.22 -12.31
N ALA A 77 -34.54 -8.00 -13.46
CA ALA A 77 -35.91 -8.40 -13.77
C ALA A 77 -36.02 -8.39 -15.30
N ASN A 78 -35.81 -9.55 -15.95
CA ASN A 78 -36.80 -10.57 -16.35
C ASN A 78 -37.35 -10.31 -17.75
N ALA A 79 -37.29 -11.37 -18.55
CA ALA A 79 -37.87 -11.47 -19.88
C ALA A 79 -39.40 -11.50 -19.79
N ASP A 80 -40.05 -10.80 -20.72
CA ASP A 80 -41.12 -11.28 -21.62
C ASP A 80 -41.22 -10.31 -22.81
#